data_AF-A0A7C5JUV4-F1
#
_entry.id   AF-A0A7C5JUV4-F1
#
_cell.length_a   1.000
_cell.length_b   1.000
_cell.length_c   1.000
_cell.angle_alpha   90.00
_cell.angle_beta   90.00
_cell.angle_gamma   90.00
#
_symmetry.space_group_name_H-M   'P 1'
#
loop_
_entity.id
_entity.type
_entity.pdbx_description
1 polymer ?
#
loop_
_entity_poly.entity_id
_entity_poly.type
_entity_poly.pdbx_seq_one_letter_code
_entity_poly.pdbx_strand_id
1 'polypeptide(L)'
;MLETELQPEEKTIPFFPDHIRTEAWVTAGILALAVLVGILGMITPVGLEPPADPMDTPTHVKPEWYFLFLYQMLKYVPKTLGVLIPIVGIIILMLWPFLDRGPDSPRAVRFRWILTAVLMALIIALTILGALS
;
A
#
# COMPACT_ATOMS: atom_id res chain seq x y z
N MET A 1 15.72 -34.14 -37.50
CA MET A 1 15.17 -32.79 -37.72
C MET A 1 14.45 -32.42 -36.44
N LEU A 2 15.20 -31.86 -35.48
CA LEU A 2 14.63 -31.34 -34.24
C LEU A 2 14.17 -29.94 -34.60
N GLU A 3 12.86 -29.73 -34.63
CA GLU A 3 12.29 -28.40 -34.60
C GLU A 3 12.80 -27.76 -33.32
N THR A 4 13.82 -26.92 -33.45
CA THR A 4 14.17 -25.95 -32.43
C THR A 4 12.95 -25.06 -32.32
N GLU A 5 12.05 -25.38 -31.40
CA GLU A 5 10.87 -24.57 -31.15
C GLU A 5 11.36 -23.14 -30.92
N LEU A 6 11.01 -22.25 -31.84
CA LEU A 6 11.30 -20.83 -31.78
C LEU A 6 10.63 -20.33 -30.50
N GLN A 7 11.39 -20.21 -29.41
CA GLN A 7 10.92 -19.47 -28.25
C GLN A 7 10.51 -18.08 -28.76
N PRO A 8 9.29 -17.59 -28.42
CA PRO A 8 8.83 -16.31 -28.90
C PRO A 8 9.88 -15.27 -28.49
N GLU A 9 10.46 -14.61 -29.50
CA GLU A 9 11.53 -13.63 -29.32
C GLU A 9 11.10 -12.63 -28.24
N GLU A 10 11.84 -12.57 -27.14
CA GLU A 10 11.49 -11.74 -26.01
C GLU A 10 11.47 -10.28 -26.49
N LYS A 11 10.29 -9.65 -26.43
CA LYS A 11 10.11 -8.29 -26.93
C LYS A 11 10.81 -7.30 -25.99
N THR A 12 12.10 -7.07 -26.21
CA THR A 12 12.90 -6.14 -25.42
C THR A 12 12.81 -4.73 -26.00
N ILE A 13 12.51 -3.75 -25.15
CA ILE A 13 12.61 -2.33 -25.49
C ILE A 13 13.99 -1.79 -25.04
N PRO A 14 14.66 -0.95 -25.84
CA PRO A 14 15.93 -0.37 -25.44
C PRO A 14 15.72 0.61 -24.27
N PHE A 15 16.65 0.57 -23.31
CA PHE A 15 16.60 1.45 -22.13
C PHE A 15 16.65 2.93 -22.52
N PHE A 16 17.52 3.29 -23.46
CA PHE A 16 17.61 4.62 -24.03
C PHE A 16 17.29 4.57 -25.53
N PRO A 17 16.46 5.49 -26.06
CA PRO A 17 15.84 6.62 -25.37
C PRO A 17 14.45 6.33 -24.77
N ASP A 18 13.87 5.16 -25.04
CA ASP A 18 12.44 4.93 -24.84
C ASP A 18 12.04 4.86 -23.35
N HIS A 19 12.66 3.99 -22.56
CA HIS A 19 12.33 3.86 -21.13
C HIS A 19 12.62 5.16 -20.37
N ILE A 20 13.75 5.82 -20.65
CA ILE A 20 14.07 7.14 -20.05
C ILE A 20 13.00 8.20 -20.33
N ARG A 21 12.45 8.25 -21.55
CA ARG A 21 11.38 9.20 -21.88
C ARG A 21 10.11 8.89 -21.11
N THR A 22 9.72 7.62 -21.04
CA THR A 22 8.52 7.20 -20.28
C THR A 22 8.66 7.52 -18.81
N GLU A 23 9.79 7.18 -18.19
CA GLU A 23 10.08 7.48 -16.78
C GLU A 23 10.13 8.99 -16.51
N ALA A 24 10.67 9.78 -17.44
CA ALA A 24 10.66 11.24 -17.33
C ALA A 24 9.22 11.80 -17.30
N TRP A 25 8.32 11.28 -18.13
CA TRP A 25 6.91 11.69 -18.11
C TRP A 25 6.19 11.26 -16.83
N VAL A 26 6.42 10.03 -16.35
CA VAL A 26 5.85 9.55 -15.08
C VAL A 26 6.33 10.43 -13.92
N THR A 27 7.62 10.72 -13.86
CA THR A 27 8.22 11.57 -12.83
C THR A 27 7.66 12.98 -12.88
N ALA A 28 7.57 13.58 -14.07
CA ALA A 28 6.97 14.90 -14.25
C ALA A 28 5.50 14.92 -13.79
N GLY A 29 4.74 13.86 -14.08
CA GLY A 29 3.36 13.71 -13.61
C GLY A 29 3.23 13.64 -12.09
N ILE A 30 4.08 12.84 -11.43
CA ILE A 30 4.10 12.73 -9.96
C ILE A 30 4.48 14.07 -9.32
N LEU A 31 5.49 14.76 -9.86
CA LEU A 31 5.90 16.08 -9.37
C LEU A 31 4.79 17.12 -9.57
N ALA A 32 4.13 17.12 -10.73
CA ALA A 32 3.00 18.01 -11.00
C ALA A 32 1.85 17.75 -10.00
N LEU A 33 1.54 16.49 -9.70
CA LEU A 33 0.55 16.13 -8.68
C LEU A 33 0.96 16.61 -7.29
N ALA A 34 2.23 16.43 -6.90
CA ALA A 34 2.73 16.90 -5.61
C ALA A 34 2.64 18.42 -5.48
N VAL A 35 3.01 19.17 -6.53
CA VAL A 35 2.86 20.62 -6.58
C VAL A 35 1.39 21.03 -6.51
N LEU A 36 0.50 20.35 -7.24
CA LEU A 36 -0.93 20.61 -7.19
C LEU A 36 -1.50 20.42 -5.79
N VAL A 37 -1.19 19.31 -5.11
CA VAL A 37 -1.63 19.05 -3.73
C VAL A 37 -1.08 20.12 -2.79
N GLY A 38 0.17 20.53 -2.95
CA GLY A 38 0.77 21.63 -2.18
C GLY A 38 0.04 22.96 -2.37
N ILE A 39 -0.28 23.34 -3.61
CA ILE A 39 -1.05 24.55 -3.92
C ILE A 39 -2.46 24.48 -3.31
N LEU A 40 -3.14 23.34 -3.41
CA LEU A 40 -4.47 23.14 -2.80
C LEU A 40 -4.42 23.31 -1.28
N GLY A 41 -3.37 22.82 -0.62
CA GLY A 41 -3.14 23.01 0.81
C GLY A 41 -2.94 24.49 1.20
N MET A 42 -2.35 25.31 0.32
CA MET A 42 -2.23 26.75 0.55
C MET A 42 -3.56 27.50 0.39
N ILE A 43 -4.44 27.04 -0.50
CA ILE A 43 -5.78 27.63 -0.70
C ILE A 43 -6.72 27.27 0.45
N THR A 44 -6.53 26.11 1.07
CA THR A 44 -7.36 25.59 2.17
C THR A 44 -6.52 25.32 3.43
N PRO A 45 -6.00 26.37 4.10
CA PRO A 45 -5.14 26.18 5.25
C PRO A 45 -5.93 25.58 6.41
N VAL A 46 -5.54 24.38 6.84
CA VAL A 46 -6.12 23.67 8.00
C VAL A 46 -5.73 24.27 9.35
N GLY A 47 -4.86 25.29 9.36
CA GLY A 47 -4.35 25.92 10.57
C GLY A 47 -3.35 25.04 11.33
N LEU A 48 -2.61 25.64 12.27
CA LEU A 48 -1.82 24.88 13.24
C LEU A 48 -2.68 24.67 14.49
N GLU A 49 -2.71 23.44 14.98
CA GLU A 49 -3.30 23.16 16.29
C GLU A 49 -2.49 23.84 17.41
N PRO A 50 -3.10 24.18 18.55
CA PRO A 50 -2.35 24.68 19.70
C PRO A 50 -1.26 23.69 20.12
N PRO A 51 -0.17 24.15 20.74
CA PRO A 51 0.86 23.26 21.27
C PRO A 51 0.23 22.18 22.16
N ALA A 52 0.68 20.93 22.00
CA ALA A 52 0.14 19.82 22.75
C ALA A 52 0.31 20.04 24.27
N ASP A 53 -0.80 20.00 25.01
CA ASP A 53 -0.82 20.04 26.48
C ASP A 53 -1.08 18.62 27.00
N PRO A 54 -0.15 18.01 27.77
CA PRO A 54 -0.35 16.68 28.35
C PRO A 54 -1.56 16.56 29.28
N MET A 55 -2.06 17.68 29.81
CA MET A 55 -3.22 17.72 30.71
C MET A 55 -4.55 17.89 29.99
N ASP A 56 -4.53 18.25 28.70
CA ASP A 56 -5.73 18.42 27.87
C ASP A 56 -5.74 17.37 26.75
N THR A 57 -6.66 16.41 26.84
CA THR A 57 -6.79 15.37 25.80
C THR A 57 -7.90 15.79 24.82
N PRO A 58 -7.58 16.02 23.54
CA PRO A 58 -8.59 16.34 22.53
C PRO A 58 -9.68 15.27 22.44
N THR A 59 -10.90 15.67 22.08
CA THR A 59 -12.06 14.76 22.00
C THR A 59 -11.97 13.75 20.84
N HIS A 60 -11.18 14.03 19.81
CA HIS A 60 -11.06 13.21 18.60
C HIS A 60 -9.61 12.79 18.31
N VAL A 61 -9.00 12.00 19.20
CA VAL A 61 -7.67 11.42 18.95
C VAL A 61 -7.78 10.21 18.02
N LYS A 62 -7.62 10.45 16.72
CA LYS A 62 -7.48 9.39 15.69
C LYS A 62 -6.12 9.49 15.03
N PRO A 63 -5.51 8.37 14.62
CA PRO A 63 -4.30 8.42 13.83
C PRO A 63 -4.62 8.82 12.38
N GLU A 64 -3.55 9.07 11.62
CA GLU A 64 -3.63 9.36 10.19
C GLU A 64 -4.30 8.24 9.38
N TRP A 65 -4.83 8.59 8.21
CA TRP A 65 -5.67 7.73 7.38
C TRP A 65 -5.03 6.38 7.02
N TYR A 66 -3.71 6.35 6.83
CA TYR A 66 -2.96 5.14 6.50
C TYR A 66 -2.81 4.17 7.69
N PHE A 67 -3.08 4.61 8.92
CA PHE A 67 -3.09 3.79 10.13
C PHE A 67 -4.50 3.41 10.61
N LEU A 68 -5.57 3.92 9.99
CA LEU A 68 -6.93 3.66 10.44
C LEU A 68 -7.33 2.18 10.42
N PHE A 69 -6.85 1.40 9.45
CA PHE A 69 -7.13 -0.04 9.42
C PHE A 69 -6.53 -0.78 10.63
N LEU A 70 -5.31 -0.42 11.04
CA LEU A 70 -4.66 -0.98 12.23
C LEU A 70 -5.41 -0.53 13.49
N TYR A 71 -5.73 0.75 13.58
CA TYR A 71 -6.49 1.31 14.70
C TYR A 71 -7.84 0.60 14.88
N GLN A 72 -8.60 0.39 13.80
CA GLN A 72 -9.89 -0.29 13.87
C GLN A 72 -9.73 -1.76 14.24
N MET A 73 -8.71 -2.42 13.69
CA MET A 73 -8.44 -3.83 13.98
C MET A 73 -8.05 -4.04 15.46
N LEU A 74 -7.30 -3.13 16.07
CA LEU A 74 -6.94 -3.16 17.50
C LEU A 74 -8.15 -3.13 18.44
N LYS A 75 -9.33 -2.66 17.99
CA LYS A 75 -10.56 -2.69 18.79
C LYS A 75 -11.15 -4.10 18.93
N TYR A 76 -10.81 -5.02 18.03
CA TYR A 76 -11.35 -6.38 17.99
C TYR A 76 -10.45 -7.42 18.66
N VAL A 77 -9.23 -7.05 19.05
CA VAL A 77 -8.21 -7.94 19.61
C VAL A 77 -7.75 -7.39 20.96
N PRO A 78 -7.42 -8.25 21.96
CA PRO A 78 -6.82 -7.77 23.19
C PRO A 78 -5.57 -6.90 22.93
N LYS A 79 -5.46 -5.76 23.61
CA LYS A 79 -4.41 -4.75 23.35
C LYS A 79 -2.99 -5.34 23.33
N THR A 80 -2.71 -6.28 24.22
CA THR A 80 -1.39 -6.95 24.31
C THR A 80 -1.04 -7.78 23.08
N LEU A 81 -2.02 -8.41 22.44
CA LEU A 81 -1.85 -9.17 21.21
C LEU A 81 -1.89 -8.26 19.97
N GLY A 82 -2.73 -7.23 20.03
CA GLY A 82 -2.91 -6.29 18.92
C GLY A 82 -1.62 -5.57 18.52
N VAL A 83 -0.77 -5.20 19.49
CA VAL A 83 0.52 -4.54 19.24
C VAL A 83 1.48 -5.42 18.40
N LEU A 84 1.33 -6.74 18.45
CA LEU A 84 2.19 -7.66 17.68
C LEU A 84 1.81 -7.73 16.20
N ILE A 85 0.61 -7.29 15.81
CA ILE A 85 0.08 -7.46 14.46
C ILE A 85 0.91 -6.75 13.37
N PRO A 86 1.31 -5.47 13.51
CA PRO A 86 2.19 -4.85 12.52
C PRO A 86 3.56 -5.54 12.43
N ILE A 87 4.10 -6.01 13.57
CA ILE A 87 5.39 -6.72 13.62
C ILE A 87 5.28 -8.04 12.84
N VAL A 88 4.25 -8.83 13.12
CA VAL A 88 3.97 -10.08 12.41
C VAL A 88 3.73 -9.82 10.93
N GLY A 89 3.02 -8.74 10.56
CA GLY A 89 2.81 -8.34 9.18
C GLY A 89 4.12 -8.10 8.41
N ILE A 90 5.04 -7.34 8.98
CA ILE A 90 6.36 -7.09 8.37
C ILE A 90 7.16 -8.39 8.24
N ILE A 91 7.15 -9.25 9.26
CA ILE A 91 7.84 -10.54 9.22
C ILE A 91 7.26 -11.42 8.11
N ILE A 92 5.94 -11.50 7.96
CA ILE A 92 5.29 -12.27 6.89
C ILE A 92 5.71 -11.74 5.51
N LEU A 93 5.74 -10.41 5.32
CA LEU A 93 6.17 -9.81 4.05
C LEU A 93 7.64 -10.10 3.74
N MET A 94 8.52 -10.03 4.74
CA MET A 94 9.94 -10.36 4.58
C MET A 94 10.14 -11.84 4.26
N LEU A 95 9.31 -12.71 4.84
CA LEU A 95 9.38 -14.15 4.61
C LEU A 95 8.63 -14.60 3.35
N TRP A 96 7.82 -13.74 2.72
CA TRP A 96 7.00 -14.06 1.55
C TRP A 96 7.70 -14.88 0.46
N PRO A 97 8.92 -14.53 -0.02
CA PRO A 97 9.60 -15.32 -1.05
C PRO A 97 9.96 -16.75 -0.60
N PHE A 98 10.01 -17.01 0.70
CA PHE A 98 10.25 -18.34 1.25
C PHE A 98 8.95 -19.11 1.51
N LEU A 99 7.80 -18.44 1.64
CA LEU A 99 6.49 -19.08 1.79
C LEU A 99 5.89 -19.48 0.43
N ASP A 100 6.06 -18.66 -0.60
CA ASP A 100 5.52 -18.93 -1.95
C ASP A 100 6.48 -19.81 -2.78
N ARG A 101 6.57 -21.10 -2.42
CA ARG A 101 7.42 -22.10 -3.11
C ARG A 101 6.65 -22.99 -4.10
N GLY A 102 5.35 -22.74 -4.28
CA GLY A 102 4.50 -23.56 -5.13
C GLY A 102 4.78 -23.33 -6.62
N PRO A 103 4.55 -24.33 -7.49
CA PRO A 103 4.61 -24.11 -8.93
C PRO A 103 3.53 -23.12 -9.38
N ASP A 104 3.89 -22.24 -10.31
CA ASP A 104 2.99 -21.23 -10.91
C ASP A 104 1.96 -21.88 -11.85
N SER A 105 1.00 -22.60 -11.27
CA SER A 105 -0.16 -23.12 -11.99
C SER A 105 -1.23 -22.02 -12.17
N PRO A 106 -2.06 -22.08 -13.23
CA PRO A 106 -3.16 -21.12 -13.42
C PRO A 106 -4.11 -21.05 -12.21
N ARG A 107 -4.31 -22.17 -11.50
CA ARG A 107 -5.10 -22.22 -10.27
C ARG A 107 -4.42 -21.49 -9.12
N ALA A 108 -3.11 -21.67 -8.93
CA ALA A 108 -2.32 -21.00 -7.89
C ALA A 108 -2.23 -19.49 -8.12
N VAL A 109 -2.05 -19.04 -9.37
CA VAL A 109 -2.11 -17.62 -9.74
C VAL A 109 -3.47 -17.04 -9.42
N ARG A 110 -4.57 -17.68 -9.86
CA ARG A 110 -5.94 -17.23 -9.55
C ARG A 110 -6.18 -17.15 -8.04
N PHE A 111 -5.72 -18.12 -7.27
CA PHE A 111 -5.86 -18.12 -5.81
C PHE A 111 -5.12 -16.93 -5.18
N ARG A 112 -3.86 -16.67 -5.55
CA ARG A 112 -3.09 -15.52 -5.06
C ARG A 112 -3.78 -14.19 -5.36
N TRP A 113 -4.30 -14.02 -6.59
CA TRP A 113 -5.07 -12.82 -6.95
C TRP A 113 -6.32 -12.64 -6.10
N ILE A 114 -7.10 -13.71 -5.89
CA ILE A 114 -8.30 -13.65 -5.03
C ILE A 114 -7.92 -13.33 -3.59
N LEU A 115 -6.88 -13.98 -3.05
CA LEU A 115 -6.39 -13.73 -1.70
C LEU A 115 -5.97 -12.26 -1.53
N THR A 116 -5.17 -11.73 -2.44
CA THR A 116 -4.74 -10.32 -2.42
C THR A 116 -5.93 -9.38 -2.54
N ALA A 117 -6.90 -9.65 -3.42
CA ALA A 117 -8.09 -8.83 -3.57
C ALA A 117 -8.93 -8.80 -2.29
N VAL A 118 -9.12 -9.95 -1.64
CA VAL A 118 -9.85 -10.05 -0.36
C VAL A 118 -9.10 -9.30 0.75
N LEU A 119 -7.78 -9.44 0.84
CA LEU A 119 -6.96 -8.70 1.82
C LEU A 119 -7.03 -7.18 1.60
N MET A 120 -6.96 -6.73 0.34
CA MET A 120 -7.10 -5.30 0.00
C MET A 120 -8.50 -4.78 0.34
N ALA A 121 -9.55 -5.54 0.02
CA ALA A 121 -10.92 -5.18 0.38
C ALA A 121 -11.10 -5.09 1.91
N LEU A 122 -10.49 -6.01 2.66
CA LEU A 122 -10.49 -5.97 4.13
C LEU A 122 -9.79 -4.73 4.68
N ILE A 123 -8.61 -4.37 4.16
CA ILE A 123 -7.88 -3.16 4.57
C ILE A 123 -8.72 -1.92 4.29
N ILE A 124 -9.30 -1.80 3.10
CA ILE A 124 -10.15 -0.66 2.73
C ILE A 124 -11.38 -0.59 3.64
N ALA A 125 -12.07 -1.71 3.87
CA ALA A 125 -13.24 -1.77 4.74
C ALA A 125 -12.91 -1.35 6.18
N LEU A 126 -11.79 -1.81 6.73
CA LEU A 126 -11.32 -1.43 8.06
C LEU A 126 -10.90 0.05 8.14
N THR A 127 -10.27 0.60 7.10
CA THR A 127 -9.95 2.03 7.01
C THR A 127 -11.21 2.89 7.03
N ILE A 128 -12.22 2.54 6.22
CA ILE A 128 -13.50 3.25 6.18
C ILE A 128 -14.20 3.15 7.54
N LEU A 129 -14.23 1.96 8.12
CA LEU A 129 -14.87 1.76 9.41
C LEU A 129 -14.15 2.52 10.53
N GLY A 130 -12.82 2.55 10.53
CA GLY A 130 -12.02 3.35 11.46
C GLY A 130 -12.21 4.85 11.30
N ALA A 131 -12.44 5.33 10.07
CA ALA A 131 -12.79 6.72 9.81
C ALA A 131 -14.16 7.09 10.40
N LEU A 132 -15.14 6.19 10.30
CA LEU A 132 -16.52 6.41 10.75
C LEU A 132 -16.73 6.21 12.26
N SER A 133 -15.94 5.36 12.91
CA SER A 133 -16.04 5.03 14.34
C SER A 133 -15.38 6.06 15.24
#